data_AF-A0A7K4T3G5-F1
#
_entry.id   AF-A0A7K4T3G5-F1
#
_cell.length_a   1.000
_cell.length_b   1.000
_cell.length_c   1.000
_cell.angle_alpha   90.00
_cell.angle_beta   90.00
_cell.angle_gamma   90.00
#
_symmetry.space_group_name_H-M   'P 1'
#
loop_
_entity.id
_entity.type
_entity.pdbx_description
1 polymer ?
#
loop_
_entity_poly.entity_id
_entity_poly.type
_entity_poly.pdbx_seq_one_letter_code
_entity_poly.pdbx_strand_id
1 'polypeptide(L)' 'MNLMEDLEAEGLTWDLIYIGRKRMQVERPEKSVPRVRNLVEADYSYWTLGYVLSLRGARKLLAAEPLAKMLPV' A
#
# COMPACT_ATOMS: atom_id res chain seq x y z
N MET A 1 2.93 -13.38 -15.77
CA MET A 1 3.51 -12.17 -15.17
C MET A 1 2.93 -12.03 -13.78
N ASN A 2 3.79 -11.86 -12.77
CA ASN A 2 3.41 -11.64 -11.38
C ASN A 2 3.37 -10.13 -11.07
N LEU A 3 2.77 -9.74 -9.93
CA LEU A 3 2.61 -8.33 -9.53
C LEU A 3 3.93 -7.55 -9.52
N MET A 4 5.03 -8.17 -9.07
CA MET A 4 6.31 -7.48 -8.95
C MET A 4 6.92 -7.17 -10.32
N GLU A 5 6.79 -8.10 -11.27
CA GLU A 5 7.20 -7.88 -12.67
C GLU A 5 6.42 -6.74 -13.32
N ASP A 6 5.09 -6.67 -13.10
CA ASP A 6 4.26 -5.58 -13.62
C ASP A 6 4.67 -4.22 -13.01
N LEU A 7 4.96 -4.18 -11.71
CA LEU A 7 5.41 -2.97 -11.01
C LEU A 7 6.76 -2.45 -11.53
N GLU A 8 7.70 -3.37 -11.78
CA GLU A 8 9.01 -3.04 -12.34
C GLU A 8 8.91 -2.56 -13.78
N ALA A 9 8.14 -3.25 -14.62
CA ALA A 9 7.93 -2.88 -16.02
C ALA A 9 7.29 -1.50 -16.17
N GLU A 10 6.34 -1.16 -15.28
CA GLU A 10 5.67 0.14 -15.27
C GLU A 10 6.45 1.25 -14.57
N GLY A 11 7.57 0.93 -13.91
CA GLY A 11 8.36 1.88 -13.13
C GLY A 11 7.53 2.57 -12.05
N LEU A 12 6.51 1.87 -11.50
CA LEU A 12 5.55 2.49 -10.62
C LEU A 12 6.23 2.92 -9.32
N THR A 13 5.99 4.16 -8.94
CA THR A 13 6.48 4.69 -7.68
C THR A 13 5.48 4.40 -6.56
N TRP A 14 5.81 3.50 -5.63
CA TRP A 14 4.94 3.10 -4.52
C TRP A 14 5.70 2.96 -3.19
N ASP A 15 4.95 3.04 -2.08
CA ASP A 15 5.51 2.92 -0.72
C ASP A 15 5.01 1.67 0.01
N LEU A 16 3.71 1.40 -0.06
CA LEU A 16 3.05 0.29 0.61
C LEU A 16 2.00 -0.33 -0.32
N ILE A 17 2.00 -1.65 -0.43
CA ILE A 17 0.98 -2.40 -1.18
C ILE A 17 0.36 -3.43 -0.24
N TYR A 18 -0.97 -3.50 -0.20
CA TYR A 18 -1.68 -4.53 0.56
C TYR A 18 -1.83 -5.81 -0.25
N ILE A 19 -1.42 -6.94 0.32
CA ILE A 19 -1.68 -8.30 -0.18
C ILE A 19 -2.93 -8.82 0.53
N GLY A 20 -4.09 -8.26 0.18
CA GLY A 20 -5.37 -8.55 0.81
C GLY A 20 -5.69 -7.64 2.01
N ARG A 21 -6.90 -7.09 1.99
CA ARG A 21 -7.43 -6.19 3.01
C ARG A 21 -8.96 -6.19 3.04
N LYS A 22 -9.56 -5.78 4.15
CA LYS A 22 -11.01 -5.50 4.20
C LYS A 22 -11.26 -4.05 3.82
N ARG A 23 -11.88 -3.86 2.65
CA ARG A 23 -12.38 -2.54 2.22
C ARG A 23 -13.53 -2.13 3.13
N MET A 24 -13.50 -0.88 3.59
CA MET A 24 -14.56 -0.34 4.44
C MET A 24 -15.54 0.52 3.64
N GLN A 25 -15.05 1.21 2.60
CA GLN A 25 -15.89 1.98 1.70
C GLN A 25 -16.22 1.15 0.45
N VAL A 26 -17.43 0.58 0.41
CA VAL A 26 -17.85 -0.33 -0.67
C VAL A 26 -18.78 0.31 -1.70
N GLU A 27 -19.35 1.47 -1.38
CA GLU A 27 -20.29 2.18 -2.27
C GLU A 27 -19.61 2.73 -3.53
N ARG A 28 -18.32 3.06 -3.45
CA ARG A 28 -17.55 3.60 -4.57
C ARG A 28 -16.45 2.62 -4.97
N PRO A 29 -16.25 2.37 -6.26
CA PRO A 29 -15.12 1.58 -6.72
C PRO A 29 -13.81 2.33 -6.43
N GLU A 30 -12.75 1.59 -6.11
CA GLU A 30 -11.41 2.17 -6.06
C GLU A 30 -10.87 2.42 -7.46
N LYS A 31 -9.97 3.39 -7.53
CA LYS A 31 -9.29 3.72 -8.77
C LYS A 31 -8.24 2.65 -9.07
N SER A 32 -8.43 1.93 -10.17
CA SER A 32 -7.43 0.98 -10.68
C SER A 32 -6.13 1.70 -11.01
N VAL A 33 -5.01 1.08 -10.68
CA VAL A 33 -3.69 1.53 -11.16
C VAL A 33 -3.57 1.13 -12.62
N PRO A 34 -3.32 2.06 -13.55
CA PRO A 34 -3.21 1.74 -14.97
C PRO A 34 -2.11 0.70 -15.21
N ARG A 35 -2.39 -0.25 -16.11
CA ARG A 35 -1.43 -1.25 -16.63
C ARG A 35 -0.87 -2.26 -15.63
N VAL A 36 -1.20 -2.16 -14.33
CA VAL A 36 -0.89 -3.19 -13.33
C VAL A 36 -2.16 -3.93 -12.95
N ARG A 37 -2.20 -5.25 -13.20
CA ARG A 37 -3.41 -6.03 -12.96
C ARG A 37 -3.66 -6.20 -11.46
N ASN A 38 -4.93 -6.15 -11.06
CA ASN A 38 -5.39 -6.36 -9.68
C ASN A 38 -4.78 -5.38 -8.66
N LEU A 39 -4.25 -4.24 -9.11
CA LEU A 39 -3.76 -3.17 -8.25
C LEU A 39 -4.69 -1.96 -8.33
N VAL A 40 -5.00 -1.41 -7.17
CA VAL A 40 -5.87 -0.24 -6.99
C VAL A 40 -5.22 0.74 -6.02
N GLU A 41 -5.53 2.02 -6.14
CA GLU A 41 -5.25 3.02 -5.12
C GLU A 41 -6.16 2.73 -3.91
N ALA A 42 -5.56 2.22 -2.83
CA ALA A 42 -6.31 1.76 -1.67
C ALA A 42 -7.00 2.91 -0.93
N ASP A 43 -8.30 2.77 -0.70
CA ASP A 43 -9.12 3.65 0.13
C ASP A 43 -9.09 3.25 1.62
N TYR A 44 -9.98 3.82 2.44
CA TYR A 44 -10.03 3.52 3.87
C TYR A 44 -10.24 2.01 4.09
N SER A 45 -9.25 1.42 4.75
CA SER A 45 -9.09 -0.03 4.84
C SER A 45 -8.93 -0.43 6.29
N TYR A 46 -9.50 -1.57 6.62
CA TYR A 46 -9.32 -2.22 7.91
C TYR A 46 -8.71 -3.59 7.67
N TRP A 47 -7.83 -4.04 8.58
CA TRP A 47 -7.22 -5.38 8.59
C TRP A 47 -6.56 -5.81 7.28
N THR A 48 -5.25 -6.01 7.30
CA THR A 48 -4.53 -6.56 6.16
C THR A 48 -4.02 -7.97 6.45
N LEU A 49 -4.08 -8.85 5.46
CA LEU A 49 -3.50 -10.20 5.54
C LEU A 49 -1.97 -10.15 5.44
N GLY A 50 -1.46 -9.18 4.68
CA GLY A 50 -0.05 -8.94 4.49
C GLY A 50 0.19 -7.71 3.64
N TYR A 51 1.42 -7.22 3.64
CA TYR A 51 1.78 -6.06 2.85
C TYR A 51 3.20 -6.18 2.31
N VAL A 52 3.48 -5.44 1.24
CA VAL A 52 4.83 -5.19 0.73
C VAL A 52 5.17 -3.74 1.02
N LEU A 53 6.35 -3.51 1.60
CA LEU A 53 6.85 -2.18 1.93
C LEU A 53 8.10 -1.91 1.07
N SER A 54 8.08 -0.83 0.29
CA SER A 54 9.26 -0.43 -0.46
C SER A 54 10.30 0.18 0.49
N LEU A 55 11.58 0.17 0.10
CA LEU A 55 12.64 0.81 0.90
C LEU A 55 12.34 2.30 1.13
N ARG A 56 11.75 2.99 0.15
CA ARG A 56 11.34 4.39 0.30
C ARG A 56 10.23 4.54 1.34
N GLY A 57 9.22 3.67 1.28
CA GLY A 57 8.14 3.63 2.27
C GLY A 57 8.68 3.40 3.68
N ALA A 58 9.57 2.43 3.85
CA ALA A 58 10.23 2.15 5.12
C ALA A 58 11.00 3.35 5.67
N ARG A 59 11.78 4.04 4.80
CA ARG A 59 12.51 5.25 5.19
C ARG A 59 11.56 6.39 5.60
N LYS A 60 10.43 6.56 4.91
CA LYS A 60 9.40 7.55 5.29
C LYS A 60 8.81 7.25 6.67
N LEU A 61 8.54 5.98 6.98
CA LEU A 61 8.03 5.56 8.30
C LEU A 61 9.05 5.84 9.41
N LEU A 62 10.33 5.53 9.19
CA LEU A 62 11.39 5.80 10.18
C LEU A 62 11.61 7.30 10.39
N ALA A 63 11.54 8.10 9.33
CA ALA A 63 11.69 9.56 9.40
C ALA A 63 10.58 10.25 10.20
N ALA A 64 9.46 9.58 10.45
CA ALA A 64 8.42 10.09 11.33
C ALA A 64 8.81 10.08 12.82
N GLU A 65 9.91 9.41 13.19
CA GLU A 65 10.37 9.21 14.57
C GLU A 65 9.27 8.63 15.48
N PRO A 66 8.67 7.48 15.11
CA PRO A 66 7.46 6.99 15.77
C PRO A 66 7.67 6.70 17.26
N LEU A 67 8.86 6.23 17.64
CA LEU A 67 9.17 5.90 19.04
C LEU A 67 9.20 7.12 19.96
N ALA A 68 9.66 8.27 19.45
CA ALA A 68 9.68 9.53 20.21
C ALA A 68 8.29 10.17 20.32
N LYS A 69 7.34 9.75 19.47
CA LYS A 69 5.99 10.31 19.36
C LYS A 69 4.91 9.29 19.75
N MET A 70 5.26 8.25 20.50
CA MET A 70 4.29 7.26 20.95
C MET A 70 3.29 7.89 21.93
N LEU A 71 2.01 7.66 21.67
CA LEU A 71 0.93 7.98 22.59
C LEU A 71 0.52 6.70 23.32
N PRO A 72 0.33 6.73 24.65
CA PRO A 72 -0.25 5.60 25.37
C PRO A 72 -1.68 5.35 24.85
N VAL A 73 -2.01 4.08 24.65
CA VAL A 73 -3.32 3.59 24.21
C VAL A 73 -4.18 3.14 25.38
#